data_AF-W9WQ15-F1
#
_entry.id   AF-W9WQ15-F1
#
_cell.length_a   1.000
_cell.length_b   1.000
_cell.length_c   1.000
_cell.angle_alpha   90.00
_cell.angle_beta   90.00
_cell.angle_gamma   90.00
#
_symmetry.space_group_name_H-M   'P 1'
#
loop_
_entity.id
_entity.type
_entity.pdbx_description
1 polymer ?
#
loop_
_entity_poly.entity_id
_entity_poly.type
_entity_poly.pdbx_seq_one_letter_code
_entity_poly.pdbx_strand_id
1 'polypeptide(L)' 'VELPPIPKTFKHAISVAQGLKIRYRWMDSLCITQDSEADWEKECALMKTVYKYNFCNIGATLSNTSDGGL' A
#
# COMPACT_ATOMS: atom_id res chain seq x y z
N VAL A 1 -13.72 -7.05 -18.94
CA VAL A 1 -12.27 -6.88 -18.62
C VAL A 1 -12.05 -7.53 -17.28
N GLU A 2 -11.30 -8.61 -17.22
CA GLU A 2 -10.94 -9.28 -15.96
C GLU A 2 -9.83 -8.46 -15.30
N LEU A 3 -10.04 -8.01 -14.07
CA LEU A 3 -9.02 -7.28 -13.33
C LEU A 3 -7.99 -8.27 -12.80
N PRO A 4 -6.68 -7.95 -12.87
CA PRO A 4 -5.65 -8.84 -12.34
C PRO A 4 -5.87 -9.07 -10.84
N PRO A 5 -5.54 -10.28 -10.34
CA PRO A 5 -5.74 -10.61 -8.94
C PRO A 5 -4.85 -9.72 -8.06
N ILE A 6 -5.45 -9.17 -6.98
CA ILE A 6 -4.68 -8.42 -5.98
C ILE A 6 -3.70 -9.37 -5.26
N PRO A 7 -2.42 -8.97 -5.08
CA PRO A 7 -1.41 -9.75 -4.39
C PRO A 7 -1.78 -10.14 -2.95
N LYS A 8 -1.22 -11.26 -2.48
CA LYS A 8 -1.53 -11.81 -1.15
C LYS A 8 -1.15 -10.85 -0.01
N THR A 9 -0.01 -10.17 -0.12
CA THR A 9 0.45 -9.18 0.87
C THR A 9 -0.56 -8.05 1.04
N PHE A 10 -1.16 -7.58 -0.06
CA PHE A 10 -2.17 -6.51 0.00
C PHE A 10 -3.46 -6.99 0.65
N LYS A 11 -3.92 -8.21 0.31
CA LYS A 11 -5.08 -8.83 0.97
C LYS A 11 -4.87 -8.94 2.48
N HIS A 12 -3.71 -9.43 2.92
CA HIS A 12 -3.39 -9.53 4.34
C HIS A 12 -3.33 -8.14 5.02
N ALA A 13 -2.68 -7.15 4.39
CA ALA A 13 -2.63 -5.78 4.92
C ALA A 13 -4.01 -5.15 5.06
N ILE A 14 -4.92 -5.39 4.11
CA ILE A 14 -6.33 -4.95 4.19
C ILE A 14 -7.02 -5.63 5.37
N SER A 15 -6.90 -6.95 5.53
CA SER A 15 -7.50 -7.70 6.65
C SER A 15 -6.99 -7.20 8.01
N VAL A 16 -5.68 -6.94 8.14
CA VAL A 16 -5.10 -6.38 9.37
C VAL A 16 -5.67 -4.99 9.66
N ALA A 17 -5.69 -4.10 8.66
CA ALA A 17 -6.24 -2.76 8.83
C ALA A 17 -7.74 -2.76 9.19
N GLN A 18 -8.52 -3.69 8.62
CA GLN A 18 -9.93 -3.88 8.97
C GLN A 18 -10.10 -4.33 10.43
N GLY A 19 -9.26 -5.27 10.90
CA GLY A 19 -9.23 -5.68 12.30
C GLY A 19 -8.89 -4.52 13.26
N LEU A 20 -8.04 -3.60 12.81
CA LEU A 20 -7.69 -2.36 13.54
C LEU A 20 -8.73 -1.24 13.37
N LYS A 21 -9.84 -1.47 12.65
CA LYS A 21 -10.89 -0.48 12.33
C LYS A 21 -10.37 0.75 11.57
N ILE A 22 -9.29 0.59 10.79
CA ILE A 22 -8.72 1.64 9.97
C ILE A 22 -9.37 1.61 8.59
N ARG A 23 -10.02 2.71 8.20
CA ARG A 23 -10.73 2.79 6.91
C ARG A 23 -9.81 3.03 5.73
N TYR A 24 -8.73 3.80 5.88
CA TYR A 24 -7.86 4.23 4.79
C TYR A 24 -6.48 3.59 4.90
N ARG A 25 -5.95 3.14 3.77
CA ARG A 25 -4.62 2.53 3.65
C ARG A 25 -3.92 3.21 2.50
N TRP A 26 -2.64 3.49 2.69
CA TRP A 26 -1.78 4.02 1.65
C TRP A 26 -0.78 2.94 1.26
N MET A 27 -0.75 2.58 -0.02
CA MET A 27 0.21 1.67 -0.64
C MET A 27 0.64 2.37 -1.91
N ASP A 28 1.92 2.75 -2.02
CA ASP A 28 2.47 3.51 -3.15
C ASP A 28 2.09 2.93 -4.53
N SER A 29 2.21 1.62 -4.69
CA SER A 29 1.81 0.86 -5.88
C SER A 29 0.32 0.93 -6.25
N LEU A 30 -0.56 1.39 -5.34
CA LEU A 30 -2.00 1.56 -5.59
C LEU A 30 -2.45 3.02 -5.52
N CYS A 31 -1.76 3.86 -4.75
CA CYS A 31 -2.12 5.25 -4.52
C CYS A 31 -1.41 6.21 -5.47
N ILE A 32 -0.33 5.76 -6.13
CA ILE A 32 0.40 6.50 -7.16
C ILE A 32 0.09 5.87 -8.51
N THR A 33 -0.29 6.69 -9.48
CA THR A 33 -0.53 6.27 -10.85
C THR A 33 0.80 5.88 -11.50
N GLN A 34 0.99 4.59 -11.79
CA GLN A 34 2.29 4.05 -12.21
C GLN A 34 2.79 4.62 -13.55
N ASP A 35 1.88 5.00 -14.45
CA ASP A 35 2.20 5.53 -15.78
C ASP A 35 2.18 7.08 -15.84
N SER A 36 2.26 7.75 -14.69
CA SER A 36 2.19 9.22 -14.61
C SER A 36 3.33 9.80 -13.79
N GLU A 37 4.32 10.37 -14.47
CA GLU A 37 5.43 11.08 -13.83
C GLU A 37 4.94 12.25 -12.98
N ALA A 38 3.95 13.01 -13.47
CA ALA A 38 3.39 14.14 -12.74
C ALA A 38 2.69 13.73 -11.43
N ASP A 39 2.01 12.57 -11.43
CA ASP A 39 1.38 12.04 -10.21
C ASP A 39 2.44 11.50 -9.24
N TRP A 40 3.46 10.81 -9.77
CA TRP A 40 4.61 10.37 -8.99
C TRP A 40 5.31 11.53 -8.30
N GLU A 41 5.64 12.62 -9.01
CA GLU A 41 6.30 13.80 -8.41
C GLU A 41 5.49 14.38 -7.26
N LYS A 42 4.17 14.48 -7.44
CA LYS A 42 3.24 15.00 -6.43
C LYS A 42 3.18 14.10 -5.20
N GLU A 43 2.95 12.80 -5.39
CA GLU A 43 2.75 11.86 -4.28
C GLU A 43 4.07 11.51 -3.57
N CYS A 44 5.18 11.40 -4.29
CA CYS A 44 6.50 11.17 -3.68
C CYS A 44 6.95 12.33 -2.81
N ALA A 45 6.64 13.58 -3.18
CA ALA A 45 6.89 14.74 -2.30
C ALA A 45 6.12 14.64 -0.96
N LEU A 46 4.98 13.95 -0.93
CA LEU A 46 4.16 13.74 0.27
C LEU A 46 4.56 12.48 1.06
N MET A 47 5.39 11.59 0.51
CA MET A 47 5.71 10.29 1.10
C MET A 47 6.22 10.40 2.55
N LYS A 48 7.11 11.37 2.83
CA LYS A 48 7.60 11.66 4.19
C LYS A 48 6.47 12.00 5.16
N THR A 49 5.52 12.81 4.71
CA THR A 49 4.35 13.23 5.49
C THR A 49 3.43 12.04 5.75
N VAL A 50 3.19 11.21 4.73
CA VAL A 50 2.37 9.99 4.85
C VAL A 50 2.98 9.02 5.87
N TYR A 51 4.28 8.71 5.78
CA TYR A 51 4.93 7.83 6.74
C TYR A 51 4.99 8.41 8.16
N LYS A 52 5.17 9.74 8.29
CA LYS A 52 5.25 10.40 9.59
C LYS A 52 3.91 10.42 10.33
N TYR A 53 2.81 10.62 9.61
CA TYR A 53 1.47 10.82 10.22
C TYR A 53 0.53 9.63 10.00
N ASN A 54 1.03 8.46 9.62
CA ASN A 54 0.22 7.25 9.58
C ASN A 54 -0.14 6.78 11.00
N PHE A 55 -1.19 5.95 11.10
CA PHE A 55 -1.55 5.32 12.37
C PHE A 55 -0.57 4.20 12.74
N CYS A 56 -0.22 3.36 11.77
CA CYS A 56 0.79 2.32 11.89
C CYS A 56 1.32 1.92 10.51
N ASN A 57 2.50 1.32 10.47
CA ASN A 57 3.07 0.72 9.27
C ASN A 57 2.99 -0.81 9.34
N ILE A 58 2.48 -1.46 8.29
CA ILE A 58 2.40 -2.92 8.18
C ILE A 58 3.52 -3.38 7.24
N GLY A 59 4.44 -4.21 7.73
CA GLY A 59 5.59 -4.70 6.94
C GLY A 59 5.57 -6.22 6.77
N ALA A 60 5.78 -6.69 5.54
CA ALA A 60 5.91 -8.10 5.17
C ALA A 60 7.39 -8.55 5.19
N THR A 61 8.08 -8.44 6.32
CA THR A 61 9.55 -8.50 6.37
C THR A 61 10.17 -9.87 6.04
N LEU A 62 9.36 -10.93 5.99
CA LEU A 62 9.79 -12.31 5.70
C LEU A 62 9.47 -12.77 4.27
N SER A 63 8.83 -11.91 3.47
CA SER A 63 8.40 -12.22 2.11
C SER A 63 9.22 -11.42 1.10
N ASN A 64 9.74 -12.11 0.08
CA ASN A 64 10.53 -11.49 -0.98
C ASN A 64 9.68 -10.96 -2.16
N THR A 65 8.38 -11.24 -2.16
CA THR A 65 7.44 -10.82 -3.21
C THR A 65 6.11 -10.40 -2.59
N SER A 66 5.30 -9.65 -3.35
CA SER A 66 3.94 -9.26 -2.96
C SER A 66 2.96 -10.44 -2.83
N ASP A 67 3.35 -11.64 -3.25
CA ASP A 67 2.54 -12.85 -3.18
C ASP A 67 2.88 -13.76 -1.99
N GLY A 68 3.96 -13.48 -1.25
CA GLY A 68 4.33 -14.23 -0.04
C GLY A 68 3.32 -14.06 1.10
N GLY A 69 2.80 -12.83 1.26
CA GLY A 69 1.94 -12.44 2.38
C GLY A 69 2.71 -11.71 3.48
N LEU A 70 1.97 -11.18 4.47
CA LEU A 70 2.52 -10.68 5.73
C LEU A 70 3.14 -11.79 6.57
#